data_AF-H2YHJ8-F1
#
_entry.id   AF-H2YHJ8-F1
#
_cell.length_a   1.000
_cell.length_b   1.000
_cell.length_c   1.000
_cell.angle_alpha   90.00
_cell.angle_beta   90.00
_cell.angle_gamma   90.00
#
_symmetry.space_group_name_H-M   'P 1'
#
loop_
_entity.id
_entity.type
_entity.pdbx_description
1 polymer ?
#
loop_
_entity_poly.entity_id
_entity_poly.type
_entity_poly.pdbx_seq_one_letter_code
_entity_poly.pdbx_strand_id
1 'polypeptide(L)'
;MTKRQAVQKGGLFGATDTAPLSAGTKDLLKVMMEESKLTNFQRRALSDSMKKGKALPVKVAPTFSQQKFEEESFPPAPKSFTMKGRVPSSMKTRDEIEDSGAYDRPQFVPKPIKSLEKEKERLSNIMAFGEDTPTKESAAETCRGKKENEANSLS
;
A
#
# COMPACT_ATOMS: atom_id res chain seq x y z
N MET A 1 -9.66 -48.97 24.89
CA MET A 1 -9.63 -48.23 23.61
C MET A 1 -8.20 -48.27 23.07
N THR A 2 -7.95 -49.03 22.00
CA THR A 2 -6.63 -49.19 21.38
C THR A 2 -6.32 -47.98 20.49
N LYS A 3 -5.22 -47.27 20.78
CA LYS A 3 -4.73 -46.14 19.96
C LYS A 3 -4.21 -46.65 18.61
N ARG A 4 -4.71 -46.11 17.50
CA ARG A 4 -4.19 -46.38 16.15
C ARG A 4 -2.85 -45.67 15.98
N GLN A 5 -1.82 -46.43 15.57
CA GLN A 5 -0.48 -45.93 15.30
C GLN A 5 -0.43 -45.30 13.89
N ALA A 6 0.26 -44.18 13.74
CA ALA A 6 0.40 -43.50 12.44
C ALA A 6 1.32 -44.33 11.51
N VAL A 7 0.87 -44.56 10.28
CA VAL A 7 1.63 -45.29 9.26
C VAL A 7 2.74 -44.38 8.72
N GLN A 8 3.97 -44.89 8.72
CA GLN A 8 5.15 -44.23 8.16
C GLN A 8 4.91 -43.88 6.68
N LYS A 9 5.06 -42.60 6.32
CA LYS A 9 5.05 -42.18 4.92
C LYS A 9 6.36 -42.62 4.27
N GLY A 10 6.29 -43.61 3.37
CA GLY A 10 7.42 -44.02 2.53
C GLY A 10 7.73 -45.51 2.63
N GLY A 11 7.58 -46.22 1.51
CA GLY A 11 8.01 -47.60 1.32
C GLY A 11 8.70 -47.75 -0.05
N LEU A 12 9.03 -48.97 -0.46
CA LEU A 12 9.73 -49.25 -1.72
C LEU A 12 9.05 -48.66 -2.98
N PHE A 13 7.74 -48.41 -2.92
CA PHE A 13 6.93 -47.77 -3.98
C PHE A 13 6.66 -46.27 -3.76
N GLY A 14 7.24 -45.68 -2.70
CA GLY A 14 7.11 -44.28 -2.33
C GLY A 14 8.26 -43.41 -2.81
N ALA A 15 9.07 -43.89 -3.77
CA ALA A 15 10.16 -43.11 -4.34
C ALA A 15 9.59 -41.85 -5.01
N THR A 16 10.05 -40.70 -4.54
CA THR A 16 9.70 -39.35 -5.02
C THR A 16 10.35 -39.00 -6.35
N ASP A 17 11.06 -39.95 -6.98
CA ASP A 17 11.74 -39.77 -8.25
C ASP A 17 10.72 -39.89 -9.37
N THR A 18 10.06 -38.76 -9.67
CA THR A 18 9.13 -38.69 -10.78
C THR A 18 9.90 -38.76 -12.09
N ALA A 19 9.74 -39.88 -12.79
CA ALA A 19 10.17 -40.00 -14.17
C ALA A 19 9.64 -38.81 -15.00
N PRO A 20 10.44 -38.26 -15.93
CA PRO A 20 10.03 -37.12 -16.73
C PRO A 20 8.77 -37.47 -17.54
N LEU A 21 7.80 -36.56 -17.58
CA LEU A 21 6.59 -36.74 -18.38
C LEU A 21 6.94 -36.92 -19.86
N SER A 22 6.31 -37.91 -20.49
CA SER A 22 6.39 -38.15 -21.94
C SER A 22 5.87 -36.94 -22.73
N ALA A 23 6.32 -36.78 -23.98
CA ALA A 23 5.88 -35.68 -24.85
C ALA A 23 4.35 -35.70 -25.05
N GLY A 24 3.77 -36.85 -25.36
CA GLY A 24 2.32 -37.00 -25.54
C GLY A 24 1.51 -36.66 -24.27
N THR A 25 2.05 -36.97 -23.08
CA THR A 25 1.40 -36.58 -21.82
C THR A 25 1.43 -35.07 -21.59
N LYS A 26 2.52 -34.38 -22.00
CA LYS A 26 2.62 -32.92 -21.90
C LYS A 26 1.61 -32.23 -22.81
N ASP A 27 1.43 -32.74 -24.02
CA ASP A 27 0.47 -32.20 -24.99
C ASP A 27 -0.97 -32.39 -24.50
N LEU A 28 -1.29 -33.59 -23.99
CA LEU A 28 -2.59 -33.86 -23.37
C LEU A 28 -2.88 -32.91 -22.20
N LEU A 29 -1.91 -32.72 -21.29
CA LEU A 29 -2.08 -31.81 -20.16
C LEU A 29 -2.34 -30.38 -20.62
N LYS A 30 -1.71 -29.92 -21.70
CA LYS A 30 -1.96 -28.59 -22.27
C LYS A 30 -3.42 -28.45 -22.74
N VAL A 31 -3.94 -29.43 -23.46
CA VAL A 31 -5.36 -29.45 -23.88
C VAL A 31 -6.28 -29.43 -22.67
N MET A 32 -6.02 -30.26 -21.66
CA MET A 32 -6.81 -30.29 -20.42
C MET A 32 -6.80 -28.96 -19.68
N MET A 33 -5.66 -28.26 -19.66
CA MET A 33 -5.51 -26.95 -19.01
C MET A 33 -6.33 -25.86 -19.74
N GLU A 34 -6.46 -25.96 -21.06
CA GLU A 34 -7.27 -25.08 -21.90
C GLU A 34 -8.77 -25.35 -21.69
N GLU A 35 -9.18 -26.62 -21.73
CA GLU A 35 -10.57 -27.06 -21.54
C GLU A 35 -11.09 -26.77 -20.13
N SER A 36 -10.24 -26.93 -19.11
CA SER A 36 -10.62 -26.73 -17.70
C SER A 36 -10.72 -25.25 -17.28
N LYS A 37 -10.49 -24.29 -18.19
CA LYS A 37 -10.53 -22.84 -17.93
C LYS A 37 -9.70 -22.41 -16.71
N LEU A 38 -8.51 -22.99 -16.54
CA LEU A 38 -7.62 -22.66 -15.41
C LEU A 38 -7.22 -21.18 -15.41
N THR A 39 -6.82 -20.64 -14.26
CA THR A 39 -6.26 -19.29 -14.20
C THR A 39 -4.84 -19.24 -14.79
N ASN A 40 -4.39 -18.06 -15.23
CA ASN A 40 -3.00 -17.88 -15.73
C ASN A 40 -1.95 -18.36 -14.70
N PHE A 41 -2.24 -18.14 -13.41
CA PHE A 41 -1.36 -18.55 -12.32
C PHE A 41 -1.27 -20.08 -12.20
N GLN A 42 -2.41 -20.78 -12.22
CA GLN A 42 -2.46 -22.24 -12.21
C GLN A 42 -1.75 -22.83 -13.44
N ARG A 43 -1.97 -22.23 -14.62
CA ARG A 43 -1.30 -22.65 -15.86
C ARG A 43 0.22 -22.58 -15.75
N ARG A 44 0.73 -21.47 -15.20
CA ARG A 44 2.16 -21.27 -14.97
C ARG A 44 2.73 -22.28 -13.99
N ALA A 45 2.08 -22.50 -12.85
CA ALA A 45 2.53 -23.46 -11.84
C ALA A 45 2.65 -24.90 -12.41
N LEU A 46 1.64 -25.35 -13.16
CA LEU A 46 1.62 -26.69 -13.77
C LEU A 46 2.67 -26.80 -14.89
N SER A 47 2.80 -25.77 -15.72
CA SER A 47 3.81 -25.71 -16.79
C SER A 47 5.23 -25.76 -16.22
N ASP A 48 5.48 -25.08 -15.11
CA ASP A 48 6.78 -25.07 -14.45
C ASP A 48 7.13 -26.44 -13.87
N SER A 49 6.17 -27.19 -13.30
CA SER A 49 6.43 -28.57 -12.85
C SER A 49 6.76 -29.49 -14.03
N MET A 50 6.04 -29.37 -15.16
CA MET A 50 6.27 -30.18 -16.36
C MET A 50 7.65 -29.93 -16.98
N LYS A 51 8.10 -28.67 -17.00
CA LYS A 51 9.43 -28.30 -17.50
C LYS A 51 10.56 -28.79 -16.59
N LYS A 52 10.36 -28.69 -15.27
CA LYS A 52 11.35 -29.09 -14.27
C LYS A 52 11.40 -30.61 -14.02
N GLY A 53 10.54 -31.39 -14.69
CA GLY A 53 10.44 -32.83 -14.49
C GLY A 53 10.00 -33.22 -13.07
N LYS A 54 9.34 -32.31 -12.35
CA LYS A 54 8.85 -32.55 -10.99
C LYS A 54 7.46 -33.18 -11.04
N ALA A 55 7.10 -33.87 -9.97
CA ALA A 55 5.73 -34.29 -9.71
C ALA A 55 4.73 -33.14 -9.94
N LEU A 56 3.57 -33.46 -10.51
CA LEU A 56 2.49 -32.49 -10.65
C LEU A 56 1.97 -32.11 -9.24
N PRO A 57 1.80 -30.81 -8.93
CA PRO A 57 1.30 -30.39 -7.63
C PRO A 57 -0.14 -30.86 -7.42
N VAL A 58 -0.41 -31.53 -6.31
CA VAL A 58 -1.76 -32.00 -5.93
C VAL A 58 -2.71 -30.82 -5.67
N LYS A 59 -2.17 -29.68 -5.23
CA LYS A 59 -2.92 -28.47 -4.94
C LYS A 59 -2.24 -27.27 -5.58
N VAL A 60 -2.99 -26.49 -6.34
CA VAL A 60 -2.57 -25.20 -6.89
C VAL A 60 -3.46 -24.11 -6.31
N ALA A 61 -2.87 -22.98 -5.89
CA ALA A 61 -3.64 -21.87 -5.35
C ALA A 61 -4.56 -21.28 -6.44
N PRO A 62 -5.83 -20.95 -6.13
CA PRO A 62 -6.81 -20.49 -7.11
C PRO A 62 -6.43 -19.12 -7.70
N THR A 63 -5.96 -18.21 -6.84
CA THR A 63 -5.46 -16.89 -7.18
C THR A 63 -4.36 -16.54 -6.20
N PHE A 64 -3.33 -15.85 -6.69
CA PHE A 64 -2.30 -15.16 -5.93
C PHE A 64 -0.95 -15.85 -5.75
N SER A 65 0.10 -15.03 -5.82
CA SER A 65 1.51 -15.33 -5.60
C SER A 65 1.91 -15.41 -4.12
N GLN A 66 0.96 -15.30 -3.17
CA GLN A 66 1.26 -15.67 -1.80
C GLN A 66 1.57 -17.15 -1.80
N GLN A 67 2.85 -17.43 -1.60
CA GLN A 67 3.25 -18.66 -0.95
C GLN A 67 2.38 -18.74 0.31
N LYS A 68 1.44 -19.69 0.34
CA LYS A 68 0.98 -20.19 1.63
C LYS A 68 2.26 -20.66 2.30
N PHE A 69 2.73 -19.90 3.28
CA PHE A 69 3.57 -20.46 4.30
C PHE A 69 2.75 -21.67 4.77
N GLU A 70 3.20 -22.86 4.41
CA GLU A 70 2.84 -24.02 5.21
C GLU A 70 3.34 -23.60 6.59
N GLU A 71 2.41 -23.21 7.46
CA GLU A 71 2.66 -23.18 8.88
C GLU A 71 3.01 -24.63 9.21
N GLU A 72 4.29 -24.98 9.03
CA GLU A 72 4.92 -26.03 9.78
C GLU A 72 4.43 -25.77 11.19
N SER A 73 3.60 -26.69 11.70
CA SER A 73 2.96 -26.54 12.98
C SER A 73 4.07 -26.68 14.02
N PHE A 74 4.86 -25.60 14.20
CA PHE A 74 5.71 -25.44 15.34
C PHE A 74 4.80 -25.66 16.53
N PRO A 75 5.17 -26.52 17.50
CA PRO A 75 4.40 -26.64 18.71
C PRO A 75 4.20 -25.22 19.24
N PRO A 76 2.96 -24.83 19.59
CA PRO A 76 2.70 -23.47 20.02
C PRO A 76 3.72 -23.13 21.10
N ALA A 77 4.42 -22.01 20.94
CA ALA A 77 5.38 -21.54 21.91
C ALA A 77 4.77 -21.72 23.32
N PRO A 78 5.51 -22.25 24.30
CA PRO A 78 4.96 -22.51 25.62
C PRO A 78 4.32 -21.21 26.08
N LYS A 79 2.99 -21.24 26.24
CA LYS A 79 2.20 -20.06 26.60
C LYS A 79 2.89 -19.48 27.83
N SER A 80 3.50 -18.31 27.69
CA SER A 80 4.01 -17.58 28.84
C SER A 80 2.85 -17.55 29.83
N PHE A 81 3.13 -17.89 31.08
CA PHE A 81 2.14 -17.99 32.14
C PHE A 81 1.46 -16.63 32.30
N THR A 82 0.45 -16.36 31.49
CA THR A 82 -0.44 -15.23 31.62
C THR A 82 -1.33 -15.65 32.78
N MET A 83 -1.10 -15.01 33.94
CA MET A 83 -1.90 -15.19 35.14
C MET A 83 -3.38 -15.25 34.74
N LYS A 84 -3.94 -16.46 34.71
CA LYS A 84 -5.36 -16.67 34.41
C LYS A 84 -6.12 -15.97 35.52
N GLY A 85 -6.82 -14.88 35.19
CA GLY A 85 -7.78 -14.26 36.10
C GLY A 85 -7.57 -12.79 36.46
N ARG A 86 -6.57 -12.09 35.92
CA ARG A 86 -6.60 -10.62 35.96
C ARG A 86 -7.21 -10.09 34.67
N VAL A 87 -8.52 -9.84 34.71
CA VAL A 87 -9.16 -8.88 33.79
C VAL A 87 -8.30 -7.61 33.84
N PRO A 88 -7.94 -6.97 32.72
CA PRO A 88 -7.33 -5.65 32.82
C PRO A 88 -8.27 -4.80 33.67
N SER A 89 -7.82 -4.43 34.86
CA SER A 89 -8.60 -3.76 35.92
C SER A 89 -9.11 -2.37 35.51
N SER A 90 -8.98 -2.01 34.24
CA SER A 90 -9.16 -0.66 33.72
C SER A 90 -9.95 -0.65 32.41
N MET A 91 -10.75 -1.69 32.13
CA MET A 91 -11.79 -1.53 31.11
C MET A 91 -12.84 -0.58 31.68
N LYS A 92 -12.79 0.67 31.21
CA LYS A 92 -13.79 1.68 31.55
C LYS A 92 -15.15 1.26 31.01
N THR A 93 -16.19 1.50 31.80
CA THR A 93 -17.57 1.35 31.33
C THR A 93 -17.88 2.37 30.23
N ARG A 94 -18.96 2.15 29.47
CA ARG A 94 -19.38 3.08 28.42
C ARG A 94 -19.55 4.51 28.97
N ASP A 95 -20.22 4.63 30.10
CA ASP A 95 -20.52 5.91 30.76
C ASP A 95 -19.23 6.62 31.18
N GLU A 96 -18.25 5.91 31.74
CA GLU A 96 -16.93 6.47 32.07
C GLU A 96 -16.16 6.99 30.85
N ILE A 97 -16.36 6.39 29.68
CA ILE A 97 -15.71 6.86 28.44
C ILE A 97 -16.44 8.08 27.89
N GLU A 98 -17.78 8.10 27.93
CA GLU A 98 -18.60 9.26 27.55
C GLU A 98 -18.32 10.47 28.47
N ASP A 99 -18.30 10.26 29.79
CA ASP A 99 -17.99 11.30 30.80
C ASP A 99 -16.56 11.85 30.67
N SER A 100 -15.62 11.02 30.19
CA SER A 100 -14.23 11.46 29.97
C SER A 100 -14.07 12.41 28.79
N GLY A 101 -15.12 12.63 27.99
CA GLY A 101 -15.07 13.47 26.78
C GLY A 101 -14.19 12.89 25.68
N ALA A 102 -13.73 11.63 25.81
CA ALA A 102 -12.84 10.99 24.84
C ALA A 102 -13.48 10.77 23.47
N TYR A 103 -14.82 10.74 23.42
CA TYR A 103 -15.59 10.65 22.18
C TYR A 103 -15.88 12.00 21.53
N ASP A 104 -15.70 13.11 22.25
CA ASP A 104 -15.98 14.43 21.73
C ASP A 104 -14.98 14.80 20.65
N ARG A 105 -15.48 15.00 19.44
CA ARG A 105 -14.65 15.37 18.30
C ARG A 105 -14.30 16.86 18.42
N PRO A 106 -13.01 17.25 18.30
CA PRO A 106 -12.66 18.66 18.31
C PRO A 106 -13.35 19.37 17.16
N GLN A 107 -14.01 20.50 17.48
CA GLN A 107 -14.61 21.35 16.46
C GLN A 107 -13.51 21.86 15.53
N PHE A 108 -13.75 21.80 14.23
CA PHE A 108 -12.81 22.36 13.26
C PHE A 108 -12.68 23.86 13.47
N VAL A 109 -11.48 24.32 13.84
CA VAL A 109 -11.13 25.73 13.90
C VAL A 109 -10.27 26.03 12.66
N PRO A 110 -10.78 26.82 11.68
CA PRO A 110 -9.96 27.22 10.55
C PRO A 110 -8.76 28.00 11.08
N LYS A 111 -7.56 27.68 10.58
CA LYS A 111 -6.37 28.49 10.86
C LYS A 111 -6.60 29.90 10.33
N PRO A 112 -6.11 30.95 11.00
CA PRO A 112 -6.14 32.31 10.46
C PRO A 112 -5.56 32.32 9.04
N ILE A 113 -6.41 32.56 8.05
CA ILE A 113 -6.01 32.65 6.65
C ILE A 113 -5.44 34.04 6.45
N LYS A 114 -4.16 34.14 6.08
CA LYS A 114 -3.58 35.41 5.64
C LYS A 114 -4.31 35.86 4.38
N SER A 115 -4.69 37.13 4.30
CA SER A 115 -5.41 37.65 3.13
C SER A 115 -4.56 37.43 1.87
N LEU A 116 -5.10 36.69 0.91
CA LEU A 116 -4.41 36.33 -0.34
C LEU A 116 -3.84 37.56 -1.06
N GLU A 117 -4.55 38.68 -1.02
CA GLU A 117 -4.11 39.92 -1.67
C GLU A 117 -2.82 40.49 -1.07
N LYS A 118 -2.66 40.43 0.27
CA LYS A 118 -1.42 40.85 0.93
C LYS A 118 -0.26 39.91 0.63
N GLU A 119 -0.53 38.61 0.47
CA GLU A 119 0.52 37.64 0.11
C GLU A 119 0.97 37.79 -1.34
N LYS A 120 0.04 38.08 -2.25
CA LYS A 120 0.36 38.42 -3.64
C LYS A 120 1.21 39.69 -3.72
N GLU A 121 0.80 40.74 -3.02
CA GLU A 121 1.54 42.00 -2.97
C GLU A 121 2.95 41.79 -2.42
N ARG A 122 3.06 41.09 -1.29
CA ARG A 122 4.33 40.69 -0.69
C ARG A 122 5.25 39.98 -1.70
N LEU A 123 4.76 38.89 -2.29
CA LEU A 123 5.53 38.12 -3.27
C LEU A 123 5.90 38.94 -4.52
N SER A 124 5.02 39.82 -4.98
CA SER A 124 5.30 40.73 -6.09
C SER A 124 6.44 41.68 -5.75
N ASN A 125 6.45 42.24 -4.53
CA ASN A 125 7.49 43.17 -4.09
C ASN A 125 8.84 42.46 -3.94
N ILE A 126 8.87 41.23 -3.40
CA ILE A 126 10.10 40.40 -3.38
C ILE A 126 10.60 40.13 -4.80
N MET A 127 9.71 39.79 -5.74
CA MET A 127 10.12 39.48 -7.12
C MET A 127 10.65 40.71 -7.86
N ALA A 128 10.07 41.88 -7.62
CA ALA A 128 10.47 43.12 -8.28
C ALA A 128 11.71 43.77 -7.67
N PHE A 129 11.80 43.81 -6.33
CA PHE A 129 12.79 44.60 -5.59
C PHE A 129 13.73 43.76 -4.72
N GLY A 130 13.46 42.46 -4.56
CA GLY A 130 14.24 41.57 -3.70
C GLY A 130 13.90 41.66 -2.20
N GLU A 131 12.99 42.56 -1.81
CA GLU A 131 12.61 42.83 -0.42
C GLU A 131 11.12 43.12 -0.25
N ASP A 132 10.59 42.83 0.95
CA ASP A 132 9.19 43.03 1.34
C ASP A 132 8.90 44.50 1.74
N THR A 133 9.16 45.45 0.86
CA THR A 133 8.83 46.87 1.12
C THR A 133 7.38 47.17 0.75
N PRO A 134 6.57 47.82 1.61
CA PRO A 134 5.26 48.30 1.22
C PRO A 134 5.44 49.47 0.26
N THR A 135 5.04 49.29 -0.99
CA THR A 135 5.14 50.30 -2.05
C THR A 135 4.12 51.43 -1.83
N LYS A 136 4.35 52.26 -0.81
CA LYS A 136 3.56 53.48 -0.58
C LYS A 136 4.08 54.72 -1.33
N GLU A 137 5.18 54.62 -2.07
CA GLU A 137 5.83 55.84 -2.61
C GLU A 137 6.13 55.80 -4.12
N SER A 138 6.16 54.65 -4.80
CA SER A 138 6.66 54.58 -6.18
C SER A 138 5.61 54.70 -7.29
N ALA A 139 4.30 54.79 -6.99
CA ALA A 139 3.26 54.95 -8.01
C ALA A 139 3.05 56.42 -8.47
N ALA A 140 3.71 57.40 -7.83
CA ALA A 140 3.55 58.82 -8.17
C ALA A 140 4.50 59.34 -9.26
N GLU A 141 5.56 58.61 -9.62
CA GLU A 141 6.67 59.20 -10.38
C GLU A 141 6.84 58.75 -11.84
N THR A 142 6.10 57.75 -12.34
CA THR A 142 6.36 57.25 -13.71
C THR A 142 5.33 57.64 -14.79
N CYS A 143 4.42 58.60 -14.54
CA CYS A 143 3.38 58.98 -15.51
C CYS A 143 3.10 60.49 -15.71
N ARG A 144 3.98 61.42 -15.30
CA ARG A 144 3.85 62.85 -15.65
C ARG A 144 5.13 63.38 -16.27
N GLY A 145 5.16 63.51 -17.61
CA GLY A 145 6.26 64.21 -18.30
C GLY A 145 6.55 63.76 -19.73
N LYS A 146 5.54 63.57 -20.57
CA LYS A 146 5.69 63.64 -22.04
C LYS A 146 4.57 64.55 -22.56
N LYS A 147 4.88 65.39 -23.55
CA LYS A 147 4.29 66.70 -23.88
C LYS A 147 4.88 67.75 -22.92
N GLU A 148 5.60 68.78 -23.34
CA GLU A 148 5.32 69.74 -24.41
C GLU A 148 6.65 70.39 -24.86
N ASN A 149 6.66 71.03 -26.05
CA ASN A 149 7.70 71.92 -26.62
C ASN A 149 8.48 71.40 -27.84
N GLU A 150 7.74 70.91 -28.85
CA GLU A 150 8.09 71.07 -30.27
C GLU A 150 7.44 72.38 -30.78
N ALA A 151 7.93 73.53 -30.31
CA ALA A 151 7.45 74.85 -30.76
C ALA A 151 8.43 75.98 -30.39
N ASN A 152 9.71 75.88 -30.78
CA ASN A 152 10.55 77.07 -30.94
C ASN A 152 11.82 76.75 -31.74
N SER A 153 11.68 76.61 -33.06
CA SER A 153 12.84 76.50 -33.96
C SER A 153 12.65 77.23 -35.29
N LEU A 154 11.80 78.26 -35.34
CA LEU A 154 11.65 79.12 -36.51
C LEU A 154 11.40 80.57 -36.07
N SER A 155 12.49 81.29 -35.80
CA SER A 155 12.60 82.75 -35.91
C SER A 155 14.08 83.12 -36.03
#